data_AF-A0A523PEI2-F1
#
_entry.id   AF-A0A523PEI2-F1
#
_cell.length_a   1.000
_cell.length_b   1.000
_cell.length_c   1.000
_cell.angle_alpha   90.00
_cell.angle_beta   90.00
_cell.angle_gamma   90.00
#
_symmetry.space_group_name_H-M   'P 1'
#
loop_
_entity.id
_entity.type
_entity.pdbx_description
1 polymer ?
#
loop_
_entity_poly.entity_id
_entity_poly.type
_entity_poly.pdbx_seq_one_letter_code
_entity_poly.pdbx_strand_id
1 'polypeptide(L)'
;MFASLRTTLTLAPLVLAATAAAQDPFLFTIDQPQSAWTWSGTTSLGPLVGNPGNTFNLSGTMLATLAATTHPLGTGQMVGSNADVLPDISAVIPNPVSFLPPLATIDISNLTLSFASDPFAIDAAGNFTTMVTVTALSGLVTVTPLTGSVTMTDLTGNVSDPQQVSGTVTQAGATLQFVSALTSQFTFMDAASGISATLNLAGTLAGDADCPAPTAYCQASPNSVGPGALMAHSGSTSLFADDLVFVANGVPNQPGIFFYGPDQASIPFGNGMLCVGGQLVRFDPTTASGNTLSAPMDYAPPAPVRSGATFHFQAWYRDPVAGGAFFNLSDGLTVTFCP
;
A
#
# COMPACT_ATOMS: atom_id res chain seq x y z
N MET A 1 -14.12 -8.95 -69.46
CA MET A 1 -15.09 -9.04 -68.34
C MET A 1 -15.05 -10.50 -67.87
N PHE A 2 -14.49 -10.91 -66.74
CA PHE A 2 -14.32 -10.29 -65.42
C PHE A 2 -12.98 -10.77 -64.82
N ALA A 3 -12.21 -9.86 -64.21
CA ALA A 3 -11.04 -10.20 -63.42
C ALA A 3 -11.48 -10.53 -61.98
N SER A 4 -11.12 -11.73 -61.51
CA SER A 4 -11.42 -12.23 -60.16
C SER A 4 -10.50 -11.57 -59.13
N LEU A 5 -11.01 -10.59 -58.39
CA LEU A 5 -10.33 -9.95 -57.27
C LEU A 5 -10.31 -10.91 -56.07
N ARG A 6 -9.14 -11.43 -55.70
CA ARG A 6 -8.94 -12.18 -54.45
C ARG A 6 -8.64 -11.18 -53.33
N THR A 7 -9.62 -10.91 -52.48
CA THR A 7 -9.45 -10.09 -51.28
C THR A 7 -8.86 -10.94 -50.16
N THR A 8 -7.58 -10.73 -49.85
CA THR A 8 -6.91 -11.31 -48.68
C THR A 8 -7.40 -10.57 -47.42
N LEU A 9 -8.18 -11.26 -46.59
CA LEU A 9 -8.63 -10.75 -45.29
C LEU A 9 -7.48 -10.92 -44.28
N THR A 10 -6.79 -9.84 -43.95
CA THR A 10 -5.79 -9.82 -42.86
C THR A 10 -6.51 -9.84 -41.52
N LEU A 11 -6.41 -10.95 -40.78
CA LEU A 11 -6.81 -11.03 -39.38
C LEU A 11 -5.90 -10.10 -38.57
N ALA A 12 -6.46 -9.02 -38.02
CA ALA A 12 -5.81 -8.25 -36.97
C ALA A 12 -5.86 -9.05 -35.65
N PRO A 13 -4.75 -9.14 -34.88
CA PRO A 13 -4.79 -9.78 -33.58
C PRO A 13 -5.62 -8.89 -32.63
N LEU A 14 -6.73 -9.43 -32.15
CA LEU A 14 -7.50 -8.87 -31.06
C LEU A 14 -6.63 -8.98 -29.80
N VAL A 15 -6.02 -7.87 -29.37
CA VAL A 15 -5.34 -7.80 -28.07
C VAL A 15 -6.42 -7.96 -27.01
N LEU A 16 -6.47 -9.14 -26.38
CA LEU A 16 -7.25 -9.30 -25.14
C LEU A 16 -6.61 -8.38 -24.10
N ALA A 17 -7.24 -7.25 -23.83
CA ALA A 17 -6.99 -6.51 -22.60
C ALA A 17 -7.38 -7.45 -21.45
N ALA A 18 -6.39 -7.99 -20.74
CA ALA A 18 -6.62 -8.72 -19.52
C ALA A 18 -7.35 -7.76 -18.56
N THR A 19 -8.56 -8.12 -18.16
CA THR A 19 -9.29 -7.40 -17.11
C THR A 19 -8.45 -7.50 -15.84
N ALA A 20 -7.82 -6.40 -15.43
CA ALA A 20 -7.19 -6.31 -14.12
C ALA A 20 -8.26 -6.62 -13.07
N ALA A 21 -8.10 -7.72 -12.35
CA ALA A 21 -8.92 -7.96 -11.17
C ALA A 21 -8.71 -6.78 -10.23
N ALA A 22 -9.79 -6.16 -9.76
CA ALA A 22 -9.72 -5.09 -8.77
C ALA A 22 -8.92 -5.61 -7.57
N GLN A 23 -7.76 -5.00 -7.33
CA GLN A 23 -6.92 -5.24 -6.17
C GLN A 23 -7.07 -4.03 -5.26
N ASP A 24 -7.36 -4.28 -3.99
CA ASP A 24 -7.46 -3.21 -3.02
C ASP A 24 -6.08 -2.55 -2.84
N PRO A 25 -6.01 -1.21 -2.80
CA PRO A 25 -4.74 -0.50 -2.60
C PRO A 25 -4.11 -0.88 -1.27
N PHE A 26 -2.82 -1.21 -1.30
CA PHE A 26 -1.99 -1.38 -0.12
C PHE A 26 -1.42 -0.03 0.32
N LEU A 27 -1.45 0.23 1.62
CA LEU A 27 -0.96 1.48 2.21
C LEU A 27 0.47 1.28 2.70
N PHE A 28 1.39 2.08 2.17
CA PHE A 28 2.77 2.19 2.66
C PHE A 28 2.91 3.48 3.46
N THR A 29 3.62 3.38 4.57
CA THR A 29 4.09 4.54 5.33
C THR A 29 5.40 5.00 4.73
N ILE A 30 5.53 6.29 4.39
CA ILE A 30 6.75 6.83 3.82
C ILE A 30 7.85 6.78 4.90
N ASP A 31 8.95 6.09 4.60
CA ASP A 31 10.16 6.10 5.41
C ASP A 31 10.87 7.44 5.19
N GLN A 32 10.63 8.38 6.10
CA GLN A 32 11.18 9.74 6.01
C GLN A 32 12.72 9.77 5.97
N PRO A 33 13.46 9.05 6.84
CA PRO A 33 14.92 8.92 6.72
C PRO A 33 15.44 8.43 5.37
N GLN A 34 14.73 7.51 4.70
CA GLN A 34 15.13 7.00 3.38
C GLN A 34 14.59 7.85 2.23
N SER A 35 13.63 8.72 2.50
CA SER A 35 12.98 9.58 1.51
C SER A 35 13.58 10.99 1.47
N ALA A 36 14.90 11.06 1.28
CA ALA A 36 15.62 12.32 1.13
C ALA A 36 15.57 12.85 -0.30
N TRP A 37 15.30 14.15 -0.42
CA TRP A 37 15.13 14.85 -1.68
C TRP A 37 15.94 16.14 -1.73
N THR A 38 16.19 16.56 -2.96
CA THR A 38 16.74 17.87 -3.30
C THR A 38 15.81 18.59 -4.26
N TRP A 39 15.90 19.91 -4.26
CA TRP A 39 15.23 20.73 -5.27
C TRP A 39 16.22 21.68 -5.95
N SER A 40 15.88 22.08 -7.16
CA SER A 40 16.54 23.15 -7.91
C SER A 40 15.51 23.89 -8.74
N GLY A 41 15.79 25.12 -9.14
CA GLY A 41 14.86 25.81 -10.00
C GLY A 41 15.40 27.09 -10.60
N THR A 42 14.65 27.59 -11.57
CA THR A 42 14.95 28.83 -12.28
C THR A 42 13.68 29.64 -12.44
N THR A 43 13.84 30.95 -12.56
CA THR A 43 12.78 31.88 -12.92
C THR A 43 13.22 32.68 -14.15
N SER A 44 12.30 33.41 -14.76
CA SER A 44 12.66 34.38 -15.82
C SER A 44 13.60 35.50 -15.33
N LEU A 45 13.74 35.70 -14.00
CA LEU A 45 14.64 36.69 -13.40
C LEU A 45 16.02 36.12 -13.00
N GLY A 46 16.17 34.80 -12.93
CA GLY A 46 17.41 34.17 -12.48
C GLY A 46 17.20 32.84 -11.76
N PRO A 47 18.29 32.20 -11.30
CA PRO A 47 18.24 30.93 -10.59
C PRO A 47 17.61 31.08 -9.20
N LEU A 48 16.94 30.03 -8.75
CA LEU A 48 16.53 29.88 -7.35
C LEU A 48 17.68 29.27 -6.56
N VAL A 49 18.06 29.91 -5.46
CA VAL A 49 19.07 29.42 -4.53
C VAL A 49 18.40 29.12 -3.20
N GLY A 50 18.61 27.92 -2.67
CA GLY A 50 18.01 27.50 -1.41
C GLY A 50 18.51 28.31 -0.22
N ASN A 51 17.62 28.55 0.75
CA ASN A 51 17.89 29.34 1.94
C ASN A 51 17.22 28.69 3.17
N PRO A 52 17.94 27.93 4.02
CA PRO A 52 19.40 27.80 4.08
C PRO A 52 20.00 26.74 3.13
N GLY A 53 19.17 25.92 2.48
CA GLY A 53 19.64 24.82 1.65
C GLY A 53 18.55 24.35 0.69
N ASN A 54 18.83 23.26 -0.02
CA ASN A 54 17.96 22.75 -1.07
C ASN A 54 17.49 21.31 -0.84
N THR A 55 17.49 20.85 0.41
CA THR A 55 17.09 19.49 0.79
C THR A 55 15.78 19.49 1.54
N PHE A 56 14.97 18.46 1.33
CA PHE A 56 13.77 18.16 2.12
C PHE A 56 13.59 16.65 2.22
N ASN A 57 12.69 16.19 3.08
CA ASN A 57 12.26 14.81 3.13
C ASN A 57 10.76 14.73 2.90
N LEU A 58 10.30 13.54 2.51
CA LEU A 58 8.88 13.23 2.44
C LEU A 58 8.43 12.51 3.70
N SER A 59 7.20 12.77 4.13
CA SER A 59 6.51 12.04 5.19
C SER A 59 5.06 11.78 4.79
N GLY A 60 4.39 10.85 5.46
CA GLY A 60 2.98 10.53 5.20
C GLY A 60 2.83 9.14 4.60
N THR A 61 1.97 9.01 3.59
CA THR A 61 1.58 7.68 3.07
C THR A 61 1.54 7.63 1.56
N MET A 62 1.76 6.44 1.00
CA MET A 62 1.55 6.15 -0.42
C MET A 62 0.66 4.92 -0.58
N LEU A 63 -0.20 4.95 -1.59
CA LEU A 63 -1.09 3.86 -1.95
C LEU A 63 -0.57 3.19 -3.21
N ALA A 64 -0.42 1.86 -3.16
CA ALA A 64 -0.05 1.07 -4.32
C ALA A 64 -0.91 -0.19 -4.41
N THR A 65 -1.41 -0.51 -5.59
CA THR A 65 -2.00 -1.83 -5.84
C THR A 65 -0.88 -2.79 -6.23
N LEU A 66 -0.80 -3.92 -5.54
CA LEU A 66 0.18 -4.96 -5.82
C LEU A 66 -0.54 -6.27 -6.18
N ALA A 67 -0.26 -6.75 -7.38
CA ALA A 67 -0.77 -8.01 -7.88
C ALA A 67 0.18 -9.15 -7.56
N ALA A 68 -0.29 -10.09 -6.75
CA ALA A 68 0.31 -11.42 -6.69
C ALA A 68 -0.78 -12.46 -6.47
N THR A 69 -0.78 -13.51 -7.30
CA THR A 69 -1.44 -14.79 -7.00
C THR A 69 -0.49 -15.76 -6.30
N THR A 70 0.83 -15.59 -6.48
CA THR A 70 1.95 -16.30 -5.85
C THR A 70 3.22 -15.42 -5.97
N HIS A 71 4.29 -15.69 -5.22
CA HIS A 71 5.60 -15.06 -5.44
C HIS A 71 6.18 -15.46 -6.82
N PRO A 72 6.87 -14.56 -7.56
CA PRO A 72 7.12 -13.14 -7.27
C PRO A 72 5.91 -12.23 -7.53
N LEU A 73 5.97 -10.99 -7.01
CA LEU A 73 5.05 -9.91 -7.37
C LEU A 73 4.97 -9.80 -8.91
N GLY A 74 3.75 -9.77 -9.46
CA GLY A 74 3.55 -9.78 -10.92
C GLY A 74 3.46 -8.37 -11.49
N THR A 75 2.57 -7.56 -10.92
CA THR A 75 2.36 -6.17 -11.36
C THR A 75 2.14 -5.25 -10.18
N GLY A 76 2.42 -3.97 -10.37
CA GLY A 76 2.14 -2.92 -9.40
C GLY A 76 1.58 -1.67 -10.08
N GLN A 77 1.01 -0.78 -9.28
CA GLN A 77 0.68 0.58 -9.70
C GLN A 77 0.73 1.50 -8.48
N MET A 78 1.34 2.67 -8.63
CA MET A 78 1.21 3.76 -7.65
C MET A 78 -0.13 4.45 -7.90
N VAL A 79 -1.05 4.38 -6.94
CA VAL A 79 -2.39 4.94 -7.06
C VAL A 79 -2.41 6.41 -6.69
N GLY A 80 -1.63 6.78 -5.68
CA GLY A 80 -1.54 8.13 -5.15
C GLY A 80 -0.75 8.16 -3.86
N SER A 81 -0.56 9.36 -3.31
CA SER A 81 0.06 9.54 -2.00
C SER A 81 -0.40 10.82 -1.33
N ASN A 82 -0.24 10.85 -0.02
CA ASN A 82 -0.25 12.06 0.79
C ASN A 82 1.17 12.22 1.33
N ALA A 83 2.06 12.74 0.48
CA ALA A 83 3.48 12.90 0.79
C ALA A 83 3.78 14.36 1.14
N ASP A 84 3.85 14.67 2.43
CA ASP A 84 4.14 16.00 2.95
C ASP A 84 5.63 16.32 2.81
N VAL A 85 5.93 17.52 2.32
CA VAL A 85 7.29 18.03 2.17
C VAL A 85 7.73 18.69 3.46
N LEU A 86 8.83 18.18 4.05
CA LEU A 86 9.35 18.65 5.34
C LEU A 86 10.89 18.82 5.29
N PRO A 87 11.44 19.99 5.64
CA PRO A 87 10.75 21.24 5.93
C PRO A 87 10.16 21.89 4.66
N ASP A 88 9.39 22.97 4.86
CA ASP A 88 8.96 23.85 3.78
C ASP A 88 10.16 24.32 2.93
N ILE A 89 9.92 24.53 1.64
CA ILE A 89 10.96 24.96 0.70
C ILE A 89 11.09 26.48 0.77
N SER A 90 12.29 26.97 1.06
CA SER A 90 12.59 28.41 1.02
C SER A 90 13.78 28.70 0.12
N ALA A 91 13.63 29.73 -0.70
CA ALA A 91 14.54 30.09 -1.76
C ALA A 91 14.71 31.61 -1.87
N VAL A 92 15.80 32.03 -2.49
CA VAL A 92 16.03 33.42 -2.89
C VAL A 92 16.38 33.50 -4.36
N ILE A 93 16.01 34.62 -5.00
CA ILE A 93 16.56 35.02 -6.29
C ILE A 93 17.73 35.97 -6.00
N PRO A 94 18.99 35.56 -6.22
CA PRO A 94 20.14 36.40 -5.89
C PRO A 94 20.14 37.69 -6.69
N ASN A 95 20.67 38.75 -6.07
CA ASN A 95 20.97 39.98 -6.79
C ASN A 95 22.26 39.78 -7.60
N PRO A 96 22.29 40.18 -8.89
CA PRO A 96 23.53 40.19 -9.68
C PRO A 96 24.67 40.97 -9.01
N VAL A 97 24.32 41.94 -8.16
CA VAL A 97 25.26 42.68 -7.33
C VAL A 97 25.30 42.06 -5.93
N SER A 98 26.38 41.35 -5.61
CA SER A 98 26.49 40.46 -4.44
C SER A 98 26.31 41.11 -3.05
N PHE A 99 26.45 42.43 -2.94
CA PHE A 99 26.24 43.15 -1.67
C PHE A 99 24.83 43.75 -1.51
N LEU A 100 24.00 43.68 -2.56
CA LEU A 100 22.61 44.12 -2.48
C LEU A 100 21.71 42.98 -2.00
N PRO A 101 20.58 43.29 -1.33
CA PRO A 101 19.61 42.27 -0.93
C PRO A 101 19.09 41.47 -2.13
N PRO A 102 18.63 40.22 -1.91
CA PRO A 102 18.02 39.38 -2.96
C PRO A 102 16.88 40.10 -3.69
N LEU A 103 16.68 39.74 -4.97
CA LEU A 103 15.61 40.29 -5.80
C LEU A 103 14.22 39.84 -5.32
N ALA A 104 14.13 38.64 -4.76
CA ALA A 104 12.93 38.13 -4.10
C ALA A 104 13.30 36.98 -3.16
N THR A 105 12.47 36.76 -2.14
CA THR A 105 12.39 35.48 -1.43
C THR A 105 11.16 34.72 -1.90
N ILE A 106 11.27 33.39 -1.92
CA ILE A 106 10.20 32.49 -2.35
C ILE A 106 10.08 31.41 -1.28
N ASP A 107 8.89 31.27 -0.74
CA ASP A 107 8.57 30.27 0.27
C ASP A 107 7.42 29.41 -0.25
N ILE A 108 7.60 28.10 -0.27
CA ILE A 108 6.58 27.11 -0.60
C ILE A 108 6.23 26.37 0.69
N SER A 109 5.03 26.65 1.20
CA SER A 109 4.56 26.12 2.48
C SER A 109 3.42 25.12 2.31
N ASN A 110 3.33 24.15 3.23
CA ASN A 110 2.27 23.13 3.26
C ASN A 110 2.14 22.36 1.94
N LEU A 111 3.28 22.05 1.31
CA LEU A 111 3.32 21.30 0.06
C LEU A 111 3.11 19.81 0.36
N THR A 112 2.04 19.25 -0.20
CA THR A 112 1.76 17.81 -0.17
C THR A 112 1.70 17.30 -1.61
N LEU A 113 2.39 16.19 -1.88
CA LEU A 113 2.54 15.60 -3.20
C LEU A 113 1.81 14.25 -3.29
N SER A 114 1.17 14.01 -4.44
CA SER A 114 0.62 12.72 -4.84
C SER A 114 1.44 12.14 -6.00
N PHE A 115 2.04 10.96 -5.78
CA PHE A 115 2.72 10.17 -6.80
C PHE A 115 1.76 9.14 -7.39
N ALA A 116 1.54 9.20 -8.69
CA ALA A 116 0.72 8.22 -9.41
C ALA A 116 1.50 7.67 -10.62
N SER A 117 1.27 6.41 -10.97
CA SER A 117 1.95 5.76 -12.09
C SER A 117 0.99 5.06 -13.04
N ASP A 118 1.49 4.80 -14.24
CA ASP A 118 0.92 3.74 -15.07
C ASP A 118 1.14 2.37 -14.39
N PRO A 119 0.26 1.37 -14.61
CA PRO A 119 0.52 0.00 -14.18
C PRO A 119 1.84 -0.53 -14.76
N PHE A 120 2.60 -1.25 -13.93
CA PHE A 120 3.92 -1.76 -14.29
C PHE A 120 4.09 -3.23 -13.93
N ALA A 121 4.97 -3.90 -14.68
CA ALA A 121 5.42 -5.25 -14.35
C ALA A 121 6.51 -5.19 -13.28
N ILE A 122 6.51 -6.17 -12.39
CA ILE A 122 7.55 -6.37 -11.38
C ILE A 122 8.29 -7.66 -11.74
N ASP A 123 9.61 -7.61 -11.84
CA ASP A 123 10.41 -8.80 -12.13
C ASP A 123 10.63 -9.69 -10.90
N ALA A 124 11.25 -10.84 -11.07
CA ALA A 124 11.49 -11.78 -9.97
C ALA A 124 12.40 -11.25 -8.86
N ALA A 125 13.18 -10.20 -9.13
CA ALA A 125 14.01 -9.50 -8.14
C ALA A 125 13.30 -8.30 -7.51
N GLY A 126 12.03 -8.04 -7.88
CA GLY A 126 11.25 -6.91 -7.39
C GLY A 126 11.45 -5.61 -8.18
N ASN A 127 12.24 -5.61 -9.26
CA ASN A 127 12.49 -4.38 -10.01
C ASN A 127 11.29 -4.02 -10.88
N PHE A 128 11.06 -2.71 -11.03
CA PHE A 128 10.07 -2.18 -11.96
C PHE A 128 10.57 -0.91 -12.66
N THR A 129 9.93 -0.61 -13.78
CA THR A 129 10.06 0.66 -14.50
C THR A 129 8.67 1.13 -14.91
N THR A 130 8.36 2.40 -14.70
CA THR A 130 7.05 2.98 -15.04
C THR A 130 7.16 4.48 -15.32
N MET A 131 6.08 5.05 -15.87
CA MET A 131 5.90 6.50 -15.93
C MET A 131 5.19 6.96 -14.67
N VAL A 132 5.77 7.93 -13.96
CA VAL A 132 5.17 8.59 -12.81
C VAL A 132 4.83 10.03 -13.14
N THR A 133 3.69 10.47 -12.64
CA THR A 133 3.25 11.86 -12.63
C THR A 133 3.05 12.29 -11.19
N VAL A 134 3.52 13.49 -10.85
CA VAL A 134 3.39 14.05 -9.51
C VAL A 134 2.41 15.20 -9.52
N THR A 135 1.44 15.17 -8.62
CA THR A 135 0.45 16.24 -8.46
C THR A 135 0.61 16.90 -7.10
N ALA A 136 0.65 18.23 -7.05
CA ALA A 136 0.55 18.96 -5.80
C ALA A 136 -0.91 18.90 -5.29
N LEU A 137 -1.13 18.23 -4.16
CA LEU A 137 -2.44 18.16 -3.50
C LEU A 137 -2.74 19.42 -2.70
N SER A 138 -1.70 20.10 -2.24
CA SER A 138 -1.73 21.39 -1.57
C SER A 138 -0.39 22.08 -1.74
N GLY A 139 -0.33 23.37 -1.42
CA GLY A 139 0.91 24.13 -1.35
C GLY A 139 0.68 25.58 -1.70
N LEU A 140 1.31 26.49 -0.96
CA LEU A 140 1.21 27.92 -1.22
C LEU A 140 2.59 28.49 -1.50
N VAL A 141 2.79 29.00 -2.72
CA VAL A 141 3.97 29.79 -3.08
C VAL A 141 3.73 31.23 -2.66
N THR A 142 4.58 31.74 -1.78
CA THR A 142 4.64 33.15 -1.41
C THR A 142 5.90 33.76 -2.01
N VAL A 143 5.73 34.78 -2.85
CA VAL A 143 6.85 35.52 -3.44
C VAL A 143 6.90 36.90 -2.79
N THR A 144 8.00 37.19 -2.10
CA THR A 144 8.25 38.50 -1.50
C THR A 144 9.34 39.21 -2.32
N PRO A 145 8.96 40.09 -3.26
CA PRO A 145 9.95 40.81 -4.06
C PRO A 145 10.67 41.88 -3.23
N LEU A 146 11.86 42.28 -3.69
CA LEU A 146 12.62 43.39 -3.10
C LEU A 146 11.82 44.70 -3.12
N THR A 147 11.03 44.89 -4.18
CA THR A 147 10.13 46.03 -4.35
C THR A 147 8.79 45.54 -4.89
N GLY A 148 7.70 46.06 -4.35
CA GLY A 148 6.35 45.71 -4.78
C GLY A 148 5.56 44.97 -3.70
N SER A 149 4.47 44.34 -4.12
CA SER A 149 3.59 43.59 -3.24
C SER A 149 3.94 42.11 -3.24
N VAL A 150 3.71 41.46 -2.10
CA VAL A 150 3.79 40.00 -1.97
C VAL A 150 2.71 39.36 -2.84
N THR A 151 3.08 38.35 -3.62
CA THR A 151 2.12 37.53 -4.37
C THR A 151 2.03 36.14 -3.75
N MET A 152 0.84 35.55 -3.84
CA MET A 152 0.54 34.22 -3.35
C MET A 152 -0.09 33.40 -4.47
N THR A 153 0.44 32.21 -4.70
CA THR A 153 -0.07 31.29 -5.73
C THR A 153 -0.32 29.92 -5.11
N ASP A 154 -1.54 29.42 -5.26
CA ASP A 154 -1.92 28.07 -4.85
C ASP A 154 -1.39 27.06 -5.89
N LEU A 155 -0.71 26.02 -5.41
CA LEU A 155 -0.18 24.94 -6.23
C LEU A 155 -1.14 23.77 -6.38
N THR A 156 -2.28 23.77 -5.71
CA THR A 156 -3.25 22.67 -5.73
C THR A 156 -3.65 22.31 -7.16
N GLY A 157 -3.47 21.05 -7.53
CA GLY A 157 -3.75 20.52 -8.87
C GLY A 157 -2.67 20.80 -9.90
N ASN A 158 -1.54 21.42 -9.54
CA ASN A 158 -0.38 21.53 -10.43
C ASN A 158 0.25 20.14 -10.63
N VAL A 159 0.52 19.79 -11.88
CA VAL A 159 0.96 18.45 -12.29
C VAL A 159 2.32 18.55 -12.96
N SER A 160 3.24 17.66 -12.59
CA SER A 160 4.55 17.54 -13.22
C SER A 160 4.44 16.95 -14.62
N ASP A 161 5.48 17.14 -15.43
CA ASP A 161 5.63 16.31 -16.63
C ASP A 161 5.77 14.82 -16.23
N PRO A 162 5.20 13.88 -17.01
CA PRO A 162 5.39 12.45 -16.77
C PRO A 162 6.87 12.07 -16.93
N GLN A 163 7.42 11.35 -15.97
CA GLN A 163 8.81 10.89 -16.00
C GLN A 163 8.90 9.37 -15.89
N GLN A 164 9.78 8.77 -16.69
CA GLN A 164 10.20 7.40 -16.46
C GLN A 164 11.01 7.31 -15.16
N VAL A 165 10.59 6.40 -14.29
CA VAL A 165 11.27 6.09 -13.03
C VAL A 165 11.53 4.60 -12.95
N SER A 166 12.47 4.21 -12.10
CA SER A 166 12.75 2.82 -11.78
C SER A 166 12.92 2.67 -10.28
N GLY A 167 12.55 1.49 -9.79
CA GLY A 167 12.53 1.19 -8.38
C GLY A 167 12.43 -0.29 -8.13
N THR A 168 12.24 -0.62 -6.86
CA THR A 168 12.10 -1.97 -6.35
C THR A 168 10.90 -2.06 -5.40
N VAL A 169 10.18 -3.17 -5.49
CA VAL A 169 9.24 -3.62 -4.45
C VAL A 169 9.74 -4.97 -3.96
N THR A 170 10.31 -4.97 -2.76
CA THR A 170 10.93 -6.16 -2.15
C THR A 170 10.25 -6.50 -0.83
N GLN A 171 10.39 -7.73 -0.37
CA GLN A 171 9.89 -8.14 0.93
C GLN A 171 11.03 -8.55 1.84
N ALA A 172 10.97 -8.09 3.09
CA ALA A 172 11.84 -8.52 4.18
C ALA A 172 10.96 -9.01 5.34
N GLY A 173 10.78 -10.33 5.45
CA GLY A 173 9.86 -10.90 6.44
C GLY A 173 8.42 -10.50 6.16
N ALA A 174 7.76 -9.86 7.13
CA ALA A 174 6.37 -9.39 7.02
C ALA A 174 6.23 -7.96 6.47
N THR A 175 7.35 -7.32 6.11
CA THR A 175 7.37 -5.93 5.65
C THR A 175 7.64 -5.90 4.15
N LEU A 176 6.77 -5.23 3.41
CA LEU A 176 7.00 -4.84 2.03
C LEU A 176 7.70 -3.50 2.00
N GLN A 177 8.80 -3.43 1.27
CA GLN A 177 9.58 -2.22 1.07
C GLN A 177 9.44 -1.78 -0.39
N PHE A 178 8.94 -0.55 -0.58
CA PHE A 178 8.90 0.14 -1.85
C PHE A 178 10.02 1.18 -1.88
N VAL A 179 10.84 1.18 -2.93
CA VAL A 179 11.88 2.19 -3.13
C VAL A 179 11.88 2.60 -4.60
N SER A 180 11.78 3.89 -4.88
CA SER A 180 11.90 4.43 -6.25
C SER A 180 12.73 5.69 -6.23
N ALA A 181 13.67 5.82 -7.18
CA ALA A 181 14.33 7.09 -7.45
C ALA A 181 13.47 7.88 -8.42
N LEU A 182 13.11 9.12 -8.07
CA LEU A 182 12.27 9.99 -8.87
C LEU A 182 12.97 11.30 -9.17
N THR A 183 12.59 11.86 -10.32
CA THR A 183 12.76 13.27 -10.59
C THR A 183 11.41 13.80 -11.09
N SER A 184 11.13 15.07 -10.87
CA SER A 184 9.86 15.68 -11.25
C SER A 184 10.09 17.15 -11.55
N GLN A 185 9.51 17.62 -12.65
CA GLN A 185 9.61 19.01 -13.06
C GLN A 185 8.21 19.64 -13.01
N PHE A 186 8.10 20.73 -12.26
CA PHE A 186 6.93 21.57 -12.22
C PHE A 186 7.22 22.88 -12.93
N THR A 187 6.28 23.35 -13.72
CA THR A 187 6.32 24.68 -14.31
C THR A 187 5.12 25.48 -13.84
N PHE A 188 5.35 26.73 -13.47
CA PHE A 188 4.31 27.63 -13.03
C PHE A 188 4.58 29.05 -13.54
N MET A 189 3.50 29.80 -13.68
CA MET A 189 3.53 31.20 -14.05
C MET A 189 2.75 31.97 -12.99
N ASP A 190 3.38 32.96 -12.37
CA ASP A 190 2.65 33.89 -11.51
C ASP A 190 1.81 34.82 -12.39
N ALA A 191 0.49 34.72 -12.28
CA ALA A 191 -0.45 35.52 -13.07
C ALA A 191 -0.35 37.02 -12.77
N ALA A 192 0.11 37.41 -11.58
CA ALA A 192 0.23 38.82 -11.20
C ALA A 192 1.49 39.48 -11.80
N SER A 193 2.62 38.77 -11.78
CA SER A 193 3.92 39.30 -12.25
C SER A 193 4.29 38.88 -13.68
N GLY A 194 3.66 37.83 -14.23
CA GLY A 194 4.03 37.21 -15.50
C GLY A 194 5.34 36.42 -15.45
N ILE A 195 5.93 36.22 -14.27
CA ILE A 195 7.17 35.48 -14.09
C ILE A 195 6.88 33.99 -14.23
N SER A 196 7.59 33.33 -15.15
CA SER A 196 7.64 31.88 -15.25
C SER A 196 8.73 31.31 -14.35
N ALA A 197 8.44 30.19 -13.71
CA ALA A 197 9.39 29.45 -12.92
C ALA A 197 9.33 27.94 -13.20
N THR A 198 10.47 27.29 -13.03
CA THR A 198 10.62 25.84 -13.14
C THR A 198 11.22 25.35 -11.84
N LEU A 199 10.61 24.34 -11.25
CA LEU A 199 11.06 23.66 -10.05
C LEU A 199 11.28 22.19 -10.37
N ASN A 200 12.51 21.73 -10.19
CA ASN A 200 12.88 20.32 -10.31
C ASN A 200 13.06 19.75 -8.91
N LEU A 201 12.39 18.64 -8.65
CA LEU A 201 12.52 17.84 -7.44
C LEU A 201 13.21 16.54 -7.82
N ALA A 202 14.19 16.10 -7.03
CA ALA A 202 14.87 14.83 -7.25
C ALA A 202 15.21 14.15 -5.92
N GLY A 203 14.90 12.87 -5.79
CA GLY A 203 15.14 12.13 -4.57
C GLY A 203 14.62 10.70 -4.63
N THR A 204 14.53 10.09 -3.46
CA THR A 204 14.00 8.72 -3.31
C THR A 204 12.64 8.79 -2.65
N LEU A 205 11.64 8.10 -3.19
CA LEU A 205 10.44 7.74 -2.44
C LEU A 205 10.65 6.33 -1.89
N ALA A 206 10.77 6.23 -0.57
CA ALA A 206 10.85 4.96 0.14
C ALA A 206 9.65 4.84 1.08
N GLY A 207 9.05 3.66 1.13
CA GLY A 207 7.97 3.39 2.05
C GLY A 207 7.91 1.93 2.43
N ASP A 208 7.47 1.68 3.66
CA ASP A 208 7.30 0.35 4.21
C ASP A 208 5.83 0.10 4.48
N ALA A 209 5.41 -1.14 4.28
CA ALA A 209 4.08 -1.58 4.61
C ALA A 209 4.15 -2.92 5.32
N ASP A 210 3.67 -2.92 6.57
CA ASP A 210 3.51 -4.13 7.35
C ASP A 210 2.18 -4.79 7.04
N CYS A 211 2.21 -6.11 7.02
CA CYS A 211 1.00 -6.91 6.92
C CYS A 211 0.07 -6.68 8.12
N PRO A 212 -1.22 -6.40 7.90
CA PRO A 212 -2.16 -6.16 9.00
C PRO A 212 -2.20 -7.34 9.98
N ALA A 213 -2.04 -7.04 11.27
CA ALA A 213 -2.16 -8.04 12.32
C ALA A 213 -3.59 -8.61 12.35
N PRO A 214 -3.76 -9.95 12.48
CA PRO A 214 -5.05 -10.57 12.70
C PRO A 214 -5.80 -10.00 13.92
N THR A 215 -7.12 -9.87 13.79
CA THR A 215 -7.97 -9.30 14.85
C THR A 215 -8.98 -10.33 15.35
N ALA A 216 -8.96 -10.60 16.66
CA ALA A 216 -9.94 -11.47 17.29
C ALA A 216 -11.32 -10.79 17.31
N TYR A 217 -12.37 -11.56 17.07
CA TYR A 217 -13.75 -11.12 17.10
C TYR A 217 -14.65 -12.25 17.58
N CYS A 218 -15.93 -11.95 17.84
CA CYS A 218 -16.87 -12.90 18.44
C CYS A 218 -16.52 -13.29 19.89
N GLN A 219 -17.47 -13.87 20.62
CA GLN A 219 -17.22 -14.33 21.99
C GLN A 219 -17.11 -15.85 22.04
N ALA A 220 -16.03 -16.32 22.64
CA ALA A 220 -15.88 -17.74 22.99
C ALA A 220 -16.86 -18.12 24.10
N SER A 221 -17.28 -19.38 24.13
CA SER A 221 -18.16 -19.94 25.17
C SER A 221 -17.40 -20.91 26.07
N PRO A 222 -17.73 -21.00 27.38
CA PRO A 222 -17.06 -21.92 28.30
C PRO A 222 -17.03 -23.37 27.84
N ASN A 223 -15.93 -24.06 28.14
CA ASN A 223 -15.71 -25.46 27.80
C ASN A 223 -15.17 -26.23 29.02
N SER A 224 -14.92 -27.54 28.89
CA SER A 224 -14.52 -28.37 30.03
C SER A 224 -13.17 -28.00 30.67
N VAL A 225 -12.34 -27.20 30.00
CA VAL A 225 -11.00 -26.84 30.45
C VAL A 225 -10.85 -25.35 30.79
N GLY A 226 -11.88 -24.52 30.58
CA GLY A 226 -11.77 -23.09 30.87
C GLY A 226 -12.93 -22.21 30.36
N PRO A 227 -12.73 -20.88 30.34
CA PRO A 227 -13.75 -19.90 30.00
C PRO A 227 -14.13 -19.88 28.51
N GLY A 228 -13.36 -20.58 27.66
CA GLY A 228 -13.59 -20.72 26.23
C GLY A 228 -12.27 -20.85 25.48
N ALA A 229 -12.32 -21.31 24.22
CA ALA A 229 -11.14 -21.38 23.39
C ALA A 229 -10.90 -20.04 22.66
N LEU A 230 -9.66 -19.59 22.62
CA LEU A 230 -9.26 -18.31 22.01
C LEU A 230 -8.33 -18.54 20.83
N MET A 231 -8.69 -17.97 19.69
CA MET A 231 -7.90 -17.93 18.48
C MET A 231 -6.72 -16.98 18.64
N ALA A 232 -5.59 -17.44 18.11
CA ALA A 232 -4.35 -16.72 17.99
C ALA A 232 -3.64 -17.19 16.70
N HIS A 233 -2.49 -16.61 16.42
CA HIS A 233 -1.64 -17.04 15.32
C HIS A 233 -0.16 -16.93 15.72
N SER A 234 0.69 -17.59 14.94
CA SER A 234 2.13 -17.33 14.87
C SER A 234 2.55 -17.17 13.41
N GLY A 235 3.69 -16.54 13.17
CA GLY A 235 4.09 -16.12 11.83
C GLY A 235 3.32 -14.87 11.38
N SER A 236 3.34 -14.61 10.08
CA SER A 236 2.81 -13.40 9.45
C SER A 236 1.65 -13.70 8.52
N THR A 237 0.86 -12.67 8.14
CA THR A 237 -0.21 -12.81 7.14
C THR A 237 0.29 -12.62 5.70
N SER A 238 1.61 -12.66 5.53
CA SER A 238 2.29 -12.60 4.24
C SER A 238 2.19 -13.92 3.49
N LEU A 239 1.71 -13.83 2.25
CA LEU A 239 1.64 -14.98 1.35
C LEU A 239 3.03 -15.43 0.91
N PHE A 240 4.01 -14.54 0.89
CA PHE A 240 5.38 -14.86 0.53
C PHE A 240 6.19 -15.44 1.69
N ALA A 241 5.91 -15.02 2.93
CA ALA A 241 6.55 -15.59 4.11
C ALA A 241 6.17 -17.07 4.31
N ASP A 242 4.94 -17.44 3.91
CA ASP A 242 4.41 -18.81 3.99
C ASP A 242 4.59 -19.45 5.39
N ASP A 243 4.46 -18.62 6.44
CA ASP A 243 4.76 -18.99 7.82
C ASP A 243 3.55 -18.88 8.77
N LEU A 244 2.37 -18.57 8.24
CA LEU A 244 1.16 -18.40 9.03
C LEU A 244 0.70 -19.73 9.65
N VAL A 245 0.60 -19.75 10.98
CA VAL A 245 0.05 -20.88 11.74
C VAL A 245 -1.08 -20.38 12.63
N PHE A 246 -2.24 -21.03 12.54
CA PHE A 246 -3.36 -20.79 13.44
C PHE A 246 -3.21 -21.57 14.73
N VAL A 247 -3.60 -20.94 15.82
CA VAL A 247 -3.54 -21.51 17.16
C VAL A 247 -4.88 -21.26 17.85
N ALA A 248 -5.43 -22.27 18.51
CA ALA A 248 -6.56 -22.11 19.41
C ALA A 248 -6.16 -22.60 20.80
N ASN A 249 -6.11 -21.68 21.77
CA ASN A 249 -5.74 -21.95 23.15
C ASN A 249 -6.96 -22.23 24.00
N GLY A 250 -6.82 -23.06 25.03
CA GLY A 250 -7.96 -23.42 25.89
C GLY A 250 -8.87 -24.46 25.26
N VAL A 251 -8.38 -25.24 24.29
CA VAL A 251 -9.10 -26.35 23.64
C VAL A 251 -8.83 -27.64 24.44
N PRO A 252 -9.82 -28.43 24.87
CA PRO A 252 -9.58 -29.73 25.50
C PRO A 252 -8.73 -30.64 24.60
N ASN A 253 -7.88 -31.50 25.16
CA ASN A 253 -7.00 -32.43 24.41
C ASN A 253 -7.80 -33.50 23.66
N GLN A 254 -8.44 -33.09 22.58
CA GLN A 254 -9.44 -33.80 21.80
C GLN A 254 -9.29 -33.40 20.32
N PRO A 255 -9.88 -34.17 19.39
CA PRO A 255 -9.90 -33.80 17.98
C PRO A 255 -10.61 -32.46 17.73
N GLY A 256 -10.04 -31.66 16.83
CA GLY A 256 -10.56 -30.38 16.39
C GLY A 256 -10.17 -30.07 14.95
N ILE A 257 -10.80 -29.04 14.39
CA ILE A 257 -10.65 -28.62 13.00
C ILE A 257 -10.67 -27.09 12.96
N PHE A 258 -9.74 -26.50 12.21
CA PHE A 258 -9.84 -25.10 11.80
C PHE A 258 -10.66 -24.97 10.52
N PHE A 259 -11.40 -23.89 10.40
CA PHE A 259 -12.15 -23.58 9.19
C PHE A 259 -12.25 -22.08 9.01
N TYR A 260 -12.55 -21.66 7.78
CA TYR A 260 -12.68 -20.25 7.44
C TYR A 260 -13.73 -20.01 6.36
N GLY A 261 -14.11 -18.75 6.22
CA GLY A 261 -15.09 -18.27 5.24
C GLY A 261 -14.99 -16.77 5.04
N PRO A 262 -15.64 -16.24 3.99
CA PRO A 262 -15.54 -14.82 3.62
C PRO A 262 -16.41 -13.90 4.49
N ASP A 263 -17.42 -14.43 5.18
CA ASP A 263 -18.37 -13.62 5.93
C ASP A 263 -18.22 -13.84 7.45
N GLN A 264 -18.59 -12.84 8.24
CA GLN A 264 -18.82 -13.02 9.68
C GLN A 264 -20.26 -13.46 9.94
N ALA A 265 -20.45 -14.25 10.99
CA ALA A 265 -21.74 -14.73 11.47
C ALA A 265 -21.81 -14.65 13.00
N SER A 266 -23.00 -14.88 13.55
CA SER A 266 -23.18 -15.06 15.00
C SER A 266 -24.39 -15.99 15.21
N ILE A 267 -24.14 -17.29 15.09
CA ILE A 267 -25.18 -18.32 15.11
C ILE A 267 -24.88 -19.31 16.23
N PRO A 268 -25.80 -19.54 17.19
CA PRO A 268 -25.62 -20.59 18.18
C PRO A 268 -25.39 -21.95 17.53
N PHE A 269 -24.30 -22.62 17.88
CA PHE A 269 -23.91 -23.89 17.29
C PHE A 269 -23.16 -24.76 18.31
N GLY A 270 -23.72 -25.92 18.64
CA GLY A 270 -23.23 -26.76 19.72
C GLY A 270 -23.31 -26.04 21.07
N ASN A 271 -22.23 -26.12 21.86
CA ASN A 271 -22.13 -25.40 23.13
C ASN A 271 -21.59 -23.96 22.97
N GLY A 272 -21.38 -23.48 21.75
CA GLY A 272 -20.80 -22.17 21.46
C GLY A 272 -21.47 -21.43 20.32
N MET A 273 -20.71 -20.55 19.68
CA MET A 273 -21.17 -19.68 18.60
C MET A 273 -20.36 -19.92 17.33
N LEU A 274 -21.05 -20.17 16.21
CA LEU A 274 -20.46 -20.14 14.87
C LEU A 274 -20.33 -18.68 14.44
N CYS A 275 -19.08 -18.24 14.32
CA CYS A 275 -18.73 -16.84 14.05
C CYS A 275 -18.34 -16.59 12.59
N VAL A 276 -18.17 -17.66 11.81
CA VAL A 276 -17.78 -17.62 10.40
C VAL A 276 -18.97 -18.02 9.52
N GLY A 277 -19.21 -17.27 8.46
CA GLY A 277 -20.28 -17.47 7.48
C GLY A 277 -19.76 -17.66 6.05
N GLY A 278 -20.69 -17.72 5.10
CA GLY A 278 -20.40 -17.91 3.68
C GLY A 278 -20.01 -19.35 3.33
N GLN A 279 -19.27 -19.52 2.23
CA GLN A 279 -18.75 -20.82 1.83
C GLN A 279 -17.56 -21.22 2.72
N LEU A 280 -17.79 -22.16 3.63
CA LEU A 280 -16.78 -22.61 4.57
C LEU A 280 -15.79 -23.60 3.93
N VAL A 281 -14.50 -23.34 4.13
CA VAL A 281 -13.41 -24.26 3.82
C VAL A 281 -12.83 -24.80 5.13
N ARG A 282 -12.54 -26.11 5.15
CA ARG A 282 -12.09 -26.82 6.36
C ARG A 282 -10.69 -27.35 6.17
N PHE A 283 -9.90 -27.27 7.22
CA PHE A 283 -8.58 -27.86 7.29
C PHE A 283 -8.70 -29.35 7.64
N ASP A 284 -7.60 -30.08 7.50
CA ASP A 284 -7.53 -31.44 8.00
C ASP A 284 -7.71 -31.48 9.54
N PRO A 285 -8.42 -32.49 10.07
CA PRO A 285 -8.55 -32.64 11.52
C PRO A 285 -7.20 -32.87 12.21
N THR A 286 -7.00 -32.18 13.33
CA THR A 286 -5.85 -32.35 14.21
C THR A 286 -6.32 -32.61 15.64
N THR A 287 -5.43 -33.01 16.53
CA THR A 287 -5.76 -33.28 17.94
C THR A 287 -5.04 -32.28 18.82
N ALA A 288 -5.79 -31.61 19.69
CA ALA A 288 -5.20 -30.67 20.62
C ALA A 288 -4.28 -31.38 21.62
N SER A 289 -3.18 -30.72 21.96
CA SER A 289 -2.20 -31.16 22.95
C SER A 289 -1.82 -29.97 23.83
N GLY A 290 -1.64 -30.20 25.14
CA GLY A 290 -1.35 -29.11 26.07
C GLY A 290 -2.45 -28.04 26.14
N ASN A 291 -3.69 -28.43 25.84
CA ASN A 291 -4.85 -27.57 25.66
C ASN A 291 -4.76 -26.56 24.50
N THR A 292 -3.95 -26.89 23.49
CA THR A 292 -3.76 -26.06 22.30
C THR A 292 -3.96 -26.89 21.04
N LEU A 293 -4.75 -26.36 20.12
CA LEU A 293 -4.90 -26.86 18.75
C LEU A 293 -4.08 -25.95 17.84
N SER A 294 -3.35 -26.50 16.87
CA SER A 294 -2.65 -25.69 15.87
C SER A 294 -2.65 -26.35 14.49
N ALA A 295 -2.64 -25.52 13.46
CA ALA A 295 -2.50 -25.94 12.07
C ALA A 295 -1.85 -24.83 11.23
N PRO A 296 -0.86 -25.16 10.37
CA PRO A 296 -0.35 -24.21 9.39
C PRO A 296 -1.45 -23.86 8.38
N MET A 297 -1.41 -22.63 7.85
CA MET A 297 -2.28 -22.22 6.76
C MET A 297 -2.06 -23.15 5.55
N ASP A 298 -3.15 -23.69 5.01
CA ASP A 298 -3.12 -24.45 3.77
C ASP A 298 -3.58 -23.54 2.62
N TYR A 299 -2.63 -23.18 1.75
CA TYR A 299 -2.87 -22.37 0.56
C TYR A 299 -3.32 -23.20 -0.65
N ALA A 300 -3.47 -24.52 -0.51
CA ALA A 300 -3.93 -25.37 -1.60
C ALA A 300 -5.39 -25.06 -2.00
N PRO A 301 -5.74 -25.22 -3.30
CA PRO A 301 -7.12 -25.07 -3.76
C PRO A 301 -8.09 -25.97 -2.96
N PRO A 302 -9.29 -25.45 -2.60
CA PRO A 302 -9.98 -24.36 -3.27
C PRO A 302 -9.80 -22.97 -2.62
N ALA A 303 -8.78 -22.75 -1.78
CA ALA A 303 -8.57 -21.49 -1.07
C ALA A 303 -8.48 -20.29 -2.06
N PRO A 304 -9.43 -19.33 -2.06
CA PRO A 304 -9.34 -18.12 -2.87
C PRO A 304 -8.44 -17.07 -2.22
N VAL A 305 -7.37 -17.52 -1.55
CA VAL A 305 -6.48 -16.67 -0.76
C VAL A 305 -5.51 -15.98 -1.70
N ARG A 306 -5.55 -14.65 -1.68
CA ARG A 306 -4.76 -13.75 -2.52
C ARG A 306 -4.45 -12.48 -1.75
N SER A 307 -3.47 -11.71 -2.23
CA SER A 307 -3.17 -10.40 -1.66
C SER A 307 -4.43 -9.54 -1.57
N GLY A 308 -4.61 -8.87 -0.43
CA GLY A 308 -5.77 -8.04 -0.11
C GLY A 308 -7.02 -8.81 0.33
N ALA A 309 -7.06 -10.13 0.19
CA ALA A 309 -8.22 -10.91 0.61
C ALA A 309 -8.35 -10.96 2.14
N THR A 310 -9.57 -10.78 2.63
CA THR A 310 -9.90 -10.96 4.05
C THR A 310 -10.73 -12.23 4.23
N PHE A 311 -10.35 -13.05 5.20
CA PHE A 311 -11.10 -14.23 5.62
C PHE A 311 -11.24 -14.27 7.14
N HIS A 312 -12.25 -14.99 7.60
CA HIS A 312 -12.53 -15.17 9.01
C HIS A 312 -12.34 -16.64 9.40
N PHE A 313 -11.53 -16.88 10.42
CA PHE A 313 -11.12 -18.21 10.87
C PHE A 313 -11.73 -18.53 12.24
N GLN A 314 -12.01 -19.81 12.48
CA GLN A 314 -12.48 -20.32 13.77
C GLN A 314 -12.06 -21.78 13.95
N ALA A 315 -11.90 -22.21 15.19
CA ALA A 315 -11.68 -23.60 15.55
C ALA A 315 -12.96 -24.25 16.07
N TRP A 316 -13.27 -25.44 15.57
CA TRP A 316 -14.25 -26.36 16.14
C TRP A 316 -13.50 -27.48 16.85
N TYR A 317 -13.99 -27.92 18.02
CA TYR A 317 -13.34 -28.99 18.77
C TYR A 317 -14.32 -29.84 19.56
N ARG A 318 -13.93 -31.10 19.77
CA ARG A 318 -14.67 -32.05 20.61
C ARG A 318 -14.50 -31.70 22.08
N ASP A 319 -15.61 -31.77 22.80
CA ASP A 319 -15.66 -31.57 24.24
C ASP A 319 -16.76 -32.46 24.86
N PRO A 320 -16.53 -33.78 24.96
CA PRO A 320 -17.51 -34.68 25.54
C PRO A 320 -17.71 -34.45 27.05
N VAL A 321 -16.71 -33.90 27.75
CA VAL A 321 -16.73 -33.71 29.21
C VAL A 321 -17.67 -32.56 29.61
N ALA A 322 -17.77 -31.51 28.80
CA ALA A 322 -18.72 -30.42 29.03
C ALA A 322 -20.20 -30.84 28.86
N GLY A 323 -20.48 -32.01 28.28
CA GLY A 323 -21.85 -32.46 27.99
C GLY A 323 -22.53 -31.61 26.90
N GLY A 324 -23.86 -31.58 26.89
CA GLY A 324 -24.63 -30.84 25.88
C GLY A 324 -24.43 -31.41 24.48
N ALA A 325 -23.91 -30.60 23.56
CA ALA A 325 -23.64 -31.00 22.17
C ALA A 325 -22.36 -31.84 21.99
N PHE A 326 -21.55 -32.00 23.05
CA PHE A 326 -20.24 -32.71 23.03
C PHE A 326 -19.16 -32.07 22.14
N PHE A 327 -19.36 -30.82 21.72
CA PHE A 327 -18.41 -30.01 20.98
C PHE A 327 -18.67 -28.53 21.24
N ASN A 328 -17.66 -27.71 20.98
CA ASN A 328 -17.72 -26.26 21.14
C ASN A 328 -16.82 -25.57 20.08
N LEU A 329 -16.83 -24.24 20.05
CA LEU A 329 -16.08 -23.41 19.12
C LEU A 329 -15.26 -22.36 19.86
N SER A 330 -14.15 -21.94 19.26
CA SER A 330 -13.40 -20.78 19.72
C SER A 330 -14.14 -19.47 19.42
N ASP A 331 -13.59 -18.33 19.81
CA ASP A 331 -13.88 -17.06 19.14
C ASP A 331 -13.40 -17.09 17.66
N GLY A 332 -13.58 -15.99 16.95
CA GLY A 332 -13.16 -15.85 15.55
C GLY A 332 -11.89 -15.01 15.41
N LEU A 333 -11.16 -15.22 14.32
CA LEU A 333 -9.99 -14.43 13.95
C LEU A 333 -10.15 -13.88 12.52
N THR A 334 -10.13 -12.57 12.36
CA THR A 334 -10.13 -11.92 11.05
C THR A 334 -8.70 -11.75 10.57
N VAL A 335 -8.42 -12.21 9.36
CA VAL A 335 -7.09 -12.18 8.73
C VAL A 335 -7.21 -11.50 7.38
N THR A 336 -6.39 -10.47 7.16
CA THR A 336 -6.20 -9.86 5.84
C THR A 336 -4.82 -10.25 5.34
N PHE A 337 -4.78 -10.87 4.16
CA PHE A 337 -3.53 -11.31 3.54
C PHE A 337 -2.87 -10.15 2.80
N CYS A 338 -1.56 -10.07 2.93
CA CYS A 338 -0.69 -9.19 2.18
C CYS A 338 0.22 -10.04 1.26
N PRO A 339 0.84 -9.44 0.24
CA PRO A 339 1.93 -10.09 -0.48
C PRO A 339 3.04 -10.50 0.51
#